data_AF-A0A1S8A6A8-F1
#
_entry.id   AF-A0A1S8A6A8-F1
#
_cell.length_a   1.000
_cell.length_b   1.000
_cell.length_c   1.000
_cell.angle_alpha   90.00
_cell.angle_beta   90.00
_cell.angle_gamma   90.00
#
_symmetry.space_group_name_H-M   'P 1'
#
loop_
_entity.id
_entity.type
_entity.pdbx_description
1 polymer ?
#
loop_
_entity_poly.entity_id
_entity_poly.type
_entity_poly.pdbx_seq_one_letter_code
_entity_poly.pdbx_strand_id
1 'polypeptide(L)'
;MADPDQRVLELQQELGRLQARGDTRFDTYQTVLTGRYCSAAMSALFSQRSRIGIWRKLWLALAESERELGIDTITPEALEEMKSHLHVTDSDFEIARVEEKKRRHDVMAVGLFHRRCICCLG
;
A
#
# COMPACT_ATOMS: atom_id res chain seq x y z
N MET A 1 -16.02 -36.94 -31.36
CA MET A 1 -15.05 -36.77 -30.26
C MET A 1 -14.92 -35.28 -30.05
N ALA A 2 -15.22 -34.74 -28.87
CA ALA A 2 -15.20 -33.29 -28.64
C ALA A 2 -13.78 -32.75 -28.89
N ASP A 3 -13.68 -31.63 -29.59
CA ASP A 3 -12.43 -30.95 -29.91
C ASP A 3 -11.69 -30.53 -28.62
N PRO A 4 -10.45 -30.99 -28.39
CA PRO A 4 -9.68 -30.64 -27.19
C PRO A 4 -9.55 -29.13 -26.97
N ASP A 5 -9.43 -28.34 -28.03
CA ASP A 5 -9.24 -26.89 -27.94
C ASP A 5 -10.52 -26.18 -27.46
N GLN A 6 -11.69 -26.66 -27.90
CA GLN A 6 -12.98 -26.16 -27.44
C GLN A 6 -13.19 -26.45 -25.94
N ARG A 7 -12.72 -27.60 -25.46
CA ARG A 7 -12.78 -27.95 -24.03
C ARG A 7 -11.88 -27.06 -23.18
N VAL A 8 -10.68 -26.73 -23.68
CA VAL A 8 -9.75 -25.80 -23.00
C VAL A 8 -10.36 -24.40 -22.91
N LEU A 9 -11.00 -23.92 -23.98
CA LEU A 9 -11.64 -22.61 -24.00
C LEU A 9 -12.81 -22.52 -23.01
N GLU A 10 -13.66 -23.54 -22.94
CA GLU A 10 -14.75 -23.63 -21.96
C GLU A 10 -14.23 -23.56 -20.52
N LEU A 11 -13.16 -24.31 -20.21
CA LEU A 11 -12.53 -24.31 -18.90
C LEU A 11 -11.94 -22.95 -18.54
N GLN A 12 -11.32 -22.25 -19.50
CA GLN A 12 -10.81 -20.89 -19.30
C GLN A 12 -11.95 -19.89 -18.99
N GLN A 13 -13.09 -20.01 -19.68
CA GLN A 13 -14.26 -19.18 -19.43
C GLN A 13 -14.89 -19.47 -18.06
N GLU A 14 -14.94 -20.73 -17.65
CA GLU A 14 -15.45 -21.15 -16.35
C GLU A 14 -14.55 -20.68 -15.20
N LEU A 15 -13.23 -20.81 -15.34
CA LEU A 15 -12.27 -20.23 -14.41
C LEU A 15 -12.43 -18.72 -14.30
N GLY A 16 -12.60 -18.03 -15.44
CA GLY A 16 -12.88 -16.59 -15.46
C GLY A 16 -14.16 -16.22 -14.71
N ARG A 17 -15.24 -17.01 -14.85
CA ARG A 17 -16.49 -16.81 -14.10
C ARG A 17 -16.32 -17.04 -12.60
N LEU A 18 -15.57 -18.06 -12.20
CA LEU A 18 -15.31 -18.36 -10.79
C LEU A 18 -14.42 -17.29 -10.15
N GLN A 19 -13.39 -16.82 -10.86
CA GLN A 19 -12.54 -15.72 -10.40
C GLN A 19 -13.30 -14.39 -10.32
N ALA A 20 -14.25 -14.14 -11.22
CA ALA A 20 -15.09 -12.95 -11.21
C ALA A 20 -16.18 -12.98 -10.12
N ARG A 21 -16.47 -14.15 -9.52
CA ARG A 21 -17.55 -14.28 -8.54
C ARG A 21 -17.28 -13.47 -7.26
N GLY A 22 -16.00 -13.23 -6.94
CA GLY A 22 -15.54 -12.41 -5.82
C GLY A 22 -16.02 -12.92 -4.45
N ASP A 23 -15.11 -13.06 -3.49
CA ASP A 23 -15.55 -13.44 -2.15
C ASP A 23 -16.41 -12.32 -1.56
N THR A 24 -17.62 -12.66 -1.08
CA THR A 24 -18.42 -11.70 -0.35
C THR A 24 -17.78 -11.45 1.01
N ARG A 25 -18.21 -10.37 1.68
CA ARG A 25 -17.73 -10.08 3.04
C ARG A 25 -17.97 -11.24 4.03
N PHE A 26 -18.90 -12.15 3.74
CA PHE A 26 -19.22 -13.31 4.58
C PHE A 26 -18.39 -14.56 4.25
N ASP A 27 -17.73 -14.56 3.10
CA ASP A 27 -16.86 -15.65 2.63
C ASP A 27 -15.41 -15.46 3.09
N THR A 28 -15.08 -14.28 3.63
CA THR A 28 -13.77 -13.95 4.19
C THR A 28 -13.81 -13.84 5.71
N TYR A 29 -12.71 -14.22 6.38
CA TYR A 29 -12.61 -14.10 7.83
C TYR A 29 -12.74 -12.64 8.26
N GLN A 30 -13.65 -12.38 9.19
CA GLN A 30 -13.83 -11.07 9.82
C GLN A 30 -13.62 -11.16 11.32
N THR A 31 -13.00 -10.14 11.89
CA THR A 31 -12.88 -10.02 13.35
C THR A 31 -14.14 -9.41 13.93
N VAL A 32 -14.68 -10.00 15.00
CA VAL A 32 -15.82 -9.42 15.74
C VAL A 32 -15.49 -8.05 16.34
N LEU A 33 -14.20 -7.80 16.59
CA LEU A 33 -13.71 -6.51 17.07
C LEU A 33 -14.03 -5.41 16.07
N THR A 34 -13.54 -5.52 14.83
CA THR A 34 -13.76 -4.49 13.80
C THR A 34 -15.21 -4.40 13.34
N GLY A 35 -15.98 -5.50 13.37
CA GLY A 35 -17.35 -5.55 12.87
C GLY A 35 -18.45 -5.17 13.87
N ARG A 36 -18.27 -5.43 15.17
CA ARG A 36 -19.34 -5.25 16.19
C ARG A 36 -18.95 -4.38 17.37
N TYR A 37 -17.72 -4.50 17.86
CA TYR A 37 -17.35 -3.90 19.15
C TYR A 37 -16.54 -2.61 19.03
N CYS A 38 -15.80 -2.43 17.93
CA CYS A 38 -14.94 -1.29 17.70
C CYS A 38 -15.74 -0.10 17.18
N SER A 39 -15.52 1.09 17.77
CA SER A 39 -16.11 2.33 17.24
C SER A 39 -15.49 2.70 15.90
N ALA A 40 -16.22 3.45 15.08
CA ALA A 40 -15.72 3.91 13.78
C ALA A 40 -14.42 4.72 13.91
N ALA A 41 -14.30 5.54 14.96
CA ALA A 41 -13.09 6.34 15.23
C ALA A 41 -11.86 5.46 15.53
N MET A 42 -12.03 4.41 16.33
CA MET A 42 -10.95 3.49 16.69
C MET A 42 -10.54 2.63 15.48
N SER A 43 -11.50 2.17 14.69
CA SER A 43 -11.23 1.45 13.43
C SER A 43 -10.47 2.32 12.43
N ALA A 44 -10.79 3.61 12.34
CA ALA A 44 -10.07 4.55 11.49
C ALA A 44 -8.64 4.78 12.00
N LEU A 45 -8.44 4.88 13.32
CA LEU A 45 -7.14 5.11 13.95
C LEU A 45 -6.15 3.98 13.64
N PHE A 46 -6.60 2.73 13.71
CA PHE A 46 -5.79 1.55 13.40
C PHE A 46 -5.85 1.11 11.93
N SER A 47 -6.44 1.93 11.05
CA SER A 47 -6.47 1.64 9.62
C SER A 47 -5.07 1.71 8.99
N GLN A 48 -4.87 0.97 7.90
CA GLN A 48 -3.64 1.01 7.11
C GLN A 48 -3.31 2.44 6.64
N ARG A 49 -4.32 3.23 6.27
CA ARG A 49 -4.16 4.63 5.84
C ARG A 49 -3.62 5.51 6.96
N SER A 50 -4.14 5.33 8.18
CA SER A 50 -3.65 6.02 9.36
C SER A 50 -2.20 5.63 9.66
N ARG A 51 -1.88 4.33 9.70
CA ARG A 51 -0.51 3.83 9.94
C ARG A 51 0.50 4.38 8.94
N ILE A 52 0.24 4.25 7.64
CA ILE A 52 1.14 4.73 6.59
C ILE A 52 1.22 6.26 6.58
N GLY A 53 0.11 6.96 6.83
CA GLY A 53 0.11 8.42 6.96
C GLY A 53 0.99 8.90 8.11
N ILE A 54 1.01 8.18 9.24
CA ILE A 54 1.91 8.46 10.37
C ILE A 54 3.37 8.22 9.95
N TRP A 55 3.68 7.13 9.25
CA TRP A 55 5.04 6.86 8.77
C TRP A 55 5.57 7.96 7.85
N ARG A 56 4.74 8.45 6.92
CA ARG A 56 5.10 9.57 6.03
C ARG A 56 5.45 10.84 6.81
N LYS A 57 4.70 11.14 7.88
CA LYS A 57 4.99 12.26 8.77
C LYS A 57 6.29 12.06 9.56
N LEU A 58 6.53 10.84 10.04
CA LEU A 58 7.77 10.52 10.76
C LEU A 58 8.99 10.64 9.86
N TRP A 59 8.91 10.17 8.61
CA TRP A 59 10.00 10.35 7.64
C TRP A 59 10.24 11.81 7.28
N LEU A 60 9.18 12.61 7.14
CA LEU A 60 9.35 14.05 6.94
C LEU A 60 10.07 14.70 8.13
N ALA A 61 9.62 14.41 9.36
CA ALA A 61 10.24 14.96 10.56
C ALA A 61 11.70 14.51 10.71
N LEU A 62 12.01 13.26 10.36
CA LEU A 62 13.37 12.74 10.34
C LEU A 62 14.23 13.52 9.33
N ALA A 63 13.74 13.67 8.10
CA ALA A 63 14.47 14.37 7.04
C ALA A 63 14.67 15.86 7.34
N GLU A 64 13.70 16.52 7.98
CA GLU A 64 13.82 17.89 8.48
C GLU A 64 14.91 17.99 9.54
N SER A 65 14.92 17.05 10.50
CA SER A 65 15.92 17.01 11.58
C SER A 65 17.33 16.71 11.05
N GLU A 66 17.48 15.78 10.11
CA GLU A 66 18.75 15.44 9.47
C GLU A 66 19.34 16.64 8.70
N ARG A 67 18.50 17.41 8.01
CA ARG A 67 18.93 18.65 7.34
C ARG A 67 19.34 19.72 8.35
N GLU A 68 18.62 19.89 9.45
CA GLU A 68 19.00 20.80 10.54
C GLU A 68 20.36 20.46 11.17
N LEU A 69 20.72 19.17 11.19
CA LEU A 69 22.02 18.67 11.65
C LEU A 69 23.16 18.84 10.62
N GLY A 70 22.87 19.38 9.43
CA GLY A 70 23.86 19.64 8.38
C GLY A 70 24.10 18.48 7.40
N ILE A 71 23.14 17.56 7.25
CA ILE A 71 23.20 16.52 6.22
C ILE A 71 22.70 17.10 4.89
N ASP A 72 23.63 17.55 4.04
CA ASP A 72 23.35 18.20 2.75
C ASP A 72 22.79 17.27 1.67
N THR A 73 22.72 15.95 1.93
CA THR A 73 22.11 14.98 1.01
C THR A 73 20.60 15.19 0.85
N ILE A 74 19.95 15.84 1.82
CA ILE A 74 18.52 16.13 1.81
C ILE A 74 18.29 17.52 1.24
N THR A 75 17.87 17.57 -0.02
CA THR A 75 17.63 18.85 -0.70
C THR A 75 16.29 19.48 -0.27
N PRO A 76 16.16 20.82 -0.32
CA PRO A 76 14.90 21.50 -0.05
C PRO A 76 13.74 21.01 -0.93
N GLU A 77 14.02 20.67 -2.20
CA GLU A 77 13.01 20.18 -3.15
C GLU A 77 12.47 18.82 -2.73
N ALA A 78 13.33 17.93 -2.21
CA ALA A 78 12.91 16.63 -1.69
C ALA A 78 11.97 16.78 -0.49
N LEU A 79 12.23 17.73 0.40
CA LEU A 79 11.35 18.01 1.55
C LEU A 79 10.00 18.58 1.12
N GLU A 80 9.97 19.47 0.13
CA GLU A 80 8.70 19.98 -0.41
C GLU A 80 7.89 18.89 -1.12
N GLU A 81 8.55 17.98 -1.85
CA GLU A 81 7.91 16.79 -2.44
C GLU A 81 7.36 15.84 -1.35
N MET A 82 8.08 15.69 -0.23
CA MET A 82 7.61 14.90 0.91
C MET A 82 6.36 15.52 1.55
N LYS A 83 6.34 16.85 1.72
CA LYS A 83 5.19 17.59 2.25
C LYS A 83 3.96 17.51 1.34
N SER A 84 4.14 17.59 0.02
CA SER A 84 3.01 17.60 -0.94
C SER A 84 2.23 16.29 -0.98
N HIS A 85 2.81 15.19 -0.50
CA HIS A 85 2.26 13.85 -0.63
C HIS A 85 1.99 13.17 0.73
N LEU A 86 1.94 13.93 1.84
CA LEU A 86 1.68 13.39 3.17
C LEU A 86 0.36 12.58 3.26
N HIS A 87 -0.61 12.88 2.39
CA HIS A 87 -1.87 12.17 2.28
C HIS A 87 -1.74 10.91 1.41
N VAL A 88 -2.09 9.76 1.98
CA VAL A 88 -2.07 8.45 1.31
C VAL A 88 -3.30 8.32 0.42
N THR A 89 -3.09 8.00 -0.85
CA THR A 89 -4.15 7.73 -1.84
C THR A 89 -4.32 6.23 -2.08
N ASP A 90 -5.38 5.83 -2.79
CA ASP A 90 -5.62 4.42 -3.12
C ASP A 90 -4.59 3.87 -4.12
N SER A 91 -4.11 4.74 -5.02
CA SER A 91 -3.01 4.42 -5.94
C SER A 91 -1.72 4.05 -5.20
N ASP A 92 -1.46 4.69 -4.06
CA ASP A 92 -0.26 4.41 -3.26
C ASP A 92 -0.25 3.00 -2.70
N PHE A 93 -1.42 2.46 -2.34
CA PHE A 93 -1.54 1.08 -1.86
C PHE A 93 -1.26 0.06 -2.96
N GLU A 94 -1.65 0.35 -4.21
CA GLU A 94 -1.36 -0.55 -5.32
C GLU A 94 0.13 -0.57 -5.66
N ILE A 95 0.79 0.61 -5.63
CA ILE A 95 2.24 0.70 -5.80
C ILE A 95 2.95 -0.05 -4.66
N ALA A 96 2.54 0.18 -3.41
CA ALA A 96 3.11 -0.50 -2.25
C ALA A 96 2.92 -2.03 -2.35
N ARG A 97 1.77 -2.52 -2.81
CA ARG A 97 1.52 -3.96 -3.02
C ARG A 97 2.47 -4.57 -4.04
N VAL A 98 2.72 -3.88 -5.15
CA VAL A 98 3.66 -4.33 -6.19
C VAL A 98 5.08 -4.35 -5.65
N GLU A 99 5.48 -3.33 -4.90
CA GLU A 99 6.83 -3.23 -4.35
C GLU A 99 7.06 -4.19 -3.17
N GLU A 100 6.06 -4.43 -2.33
CA GLU A 100 6.10 -5.43 -1.26
C GLU A 100 6.24 -6.84 -1.84
N LYS A 101 5.56 -7.15 -2.95
CA LYS A 101 5.73 -8.43 -3.64
C LYS A 101 7.17 -8.66 -4.12
N LYS A 102 7.86 -7.59 -4.55
CA LYS A 102 9.26 -7.66 -5.00
C LYS A 102 10.24 -7.74 -3.82
N ARG A 103 10.07 -6.86 -2.84
CA ARG A 103 11.04 -6.64 -1.73
C ARG A 103 10.78 -7.53 -0.53
N ARG A 104 9.56 -8.06 -0.39
CA ARG A 104 9.05 -8.83 0.75
C ARG A 104 9.20 -8.10 2.08
N HIS A 105 9.12 -6.77 2.04
CA HIS A 105 9.25 -5.91 3.21
C HIS A 105 8.31 -4.70 3.08
N ASP A 106 7.35 -4.59 4.00
CA ASP A 106 6.25 -3.61 3.97
C ASP A 106 6.74 -2.18 4.19
N VAL A 107 7.61 -1.94 5.18
CA VAL A 107 8.21 -0.63 5.44
C VAL A 107 8.91 -0.08 4.19
N MET A 108 9.71 -0.92 3.52
CA MET A 108 10.44 -0.52 2.32
C MET A 108 9.53 -0.31 1.11
N ALA A 109 8.44 -1.08 1.01
CA ALA A 109 7.46 -0.91 -0.06
C ALA A 109 6.67 0.40 0.08
N VAL A 110 6.36 0.80 1.32
CA VAL A 110 5.65 2.03 1.64
C VAL A 110 6.57 3.26 1.58
N GLY A 111 7.88 3.10 1.83
CA GLY A 111 8.89 4.16 1.76
C GLY A 111 9.21 4.66 0.35
N LEU A 112 8.76 3.94 -0.69
CA LEU A 112 8.86 4.33 -2.11
C LEU A 112 7.79 5.38 -2.47
N PHE A 113 7.86 6.50 -1.78
CA PHE A 113 6.92 7.59 -1.87
C PHE A 113 7.03 8.37 -3.18
N HIS A 114 8.24 8.43 -3.75
CA HIS A 114 8.50 8.75 -5.14
C HIS A 114 9.98 8.43 -5.45
N ARG A 115 10.36 8.40 -6.73
CA ARG A 115 11.72 8.10 -7.24
C ARG A 115 12.86 8.93 -6.62
N ARG A 116 12.57 9.97 -5.84
CA ARG A 116 13.54 10.90 -5.25
C ARG A 116 13.59 10.89 -3.71
N CYS A 117 12.93 9.94 -3.06
CA CYS A 117 12.90 9.88 -1.59
C CYS A 117 14.21 9.31 -1.01
N ILE A 118 14.48 9.65 0.26
CA ILE A 118 15.73 9.39 1.01
C ILE A 118 16.24 7.94 0.92
N CYS A 119 15.36 6.95 0.83
CA CYS A 119 15.73 5.53 0.72
C CYS A 119 16.23 5.08 -0.67
N CYS A 120 16.07 5.89 -1.71
CA CYS A 120 16.52 5.57 -3.08
C CYS A 120 17.79 6.35 -3.49
N LEU A 121 18.40 7.09 -2.56
CA LEU A 121 19.65 7.82 -2.75
C LEU A 121 20.91 6.97 -2.48
N GLY A 122 20.76 5.64 -2.33
CA GLY A 122 21.84 4.67 -2.14
C GLY A 122 21.90 3.62 -3.25
#